data_AF-A0ABD1PH31-F1
#
_entry.id   AF-A0ABD1PH31-F1
#
_cell.length_a   1.000
_cell.length_b   1.000
_cell.length_c   1.000
_cell.angle_alpha   90.00
_cell.angle_beta   90.00
_cell.angle_gamma   90.00
#
_symmetry.space_group_name_H-M   'P 1'
#
loop_
_entity.id
_entity.type
_entity.pdbx_description
1 polymer ?
#
loop_
_entity_poly.entity_id
_entity_poly.type
_entity_poly.pdbx_seq_one_letter_code
_entity_poly.pdbx_strand_id
1 'polypeptide(L)'
;MEELREIARAHYRAGSPEVQALAYEFFKSLDTNGDGRVQLHEFLAFMRQEGHSRMYNTYFFQQLDCDHNGTLDFVEVMTLYYIIKSGRPFCDWCGLFIPGIFFSCVECFESPHGCFTLCRDCYKSKNCDHNHNGRVQFLDNYTLLETKRTSAMSQATSINQNHPNSQMIPIPTTAASITTPGPTYSYVANPTNPSPNMSNAIIPASTMNKWKVALKAFEIALSIGNFLILPPEKNKMKAVGSITQYDAAVGLVKNV
;
A
#
# COMPACT_ATOMS: atom_id res chain seq x y z
N MET A 1 3.00 12.85 9.94
CA MET A 1 4.01 12.87 8.86
C MET A 1 5.38 12.52 9.41
N GLU A 2 5.85 13.17 10.48
CA GLU A 2 7.15 12.84 11.09
C GLU A 2 7.36 11.36 11.43
N GLU A 3 6.37 10.71 12.06
CA GLU A 3 6.45 9.26 12.33
C GLU A 3 6.65 8.42 11.06
N LEU A 4 5.98 8.80 9.95
CA LEU A 4 6.13 8.12 8.67
C LEU A 4 7.51 8.36 8.06
N ARG A 5 8.05 9.56 8.25
CA ARG A 5 9.39 9.94 7.79
C ARG A 5 10.45 9.08 8.49
N GLU A 6 10.33 8.91 9.79
CA GLU A 6 11.25 8.07 10.56
C GLU A 6 11.12 6.59 10.20
N ILE A 7 9.89 6.09 9.99
CA ILE A 7 9.69 4.71 9.51
C ILE A 7 10.31 4.51 8.11
N ALA A 8 10.11 5.46 7.19
CA ALA A 8 10.69 5.40 5.86
C ALA A 8 12.23 5.41 5.91
N ARG A 9 12.83 6.26 6.75
CA ARG A 9 14.28 6.26 7.01
C ARG A 9 14.76 4.92 7.57
N ALA A 10 14.04 4.35 8.52
CA ALA A 10 14.39 3.06 9.10
C ALA A 10 14.38 1.94 8.04
N HIS A 11 13.33 1.87 7.21
CA HIS A 11 13.26 0.90 6.10
C HIS A 11 14.39 1.10 5.08
N TYR A 12 14.66 2.34 4.68
CA TYR A 12 15.75 2.64 3.76
C TYR A 12 17.11 2.18 4.31
N ARG A 13 17.41 2.50 5.57
CA ARG A 13 18.67 2.11 6.23
C ARG A 13 18.81 0.60 6.42
N ALA A 14 17.70 -0.09 6.68
CA ALA A 14 17.68 -1.55 6.82
C ALA A 14 17.78 -2.28 5.47
N GLY A 15 17.51 -1.60 4.36
CA GLY A 15 17.62 -2.17 3.02
C GLY A 15 19.06 -2.53 2.63
N SER A 16 19.22 -3.55 1.79
CA SER A 16 20.52 -3.90 1.21
C SER A 16 21.04 -2.78 0.29
N PRO A 17 22.33 -2.78 -0.09
CA PRO A 17 22.87 -1.81 -1.04
C PRO A 17 22.07 -1.72 -2.35
N GLU A 18 21.57 -2.85 -2.85
CA GLU A 18 20.71 -2.91 -4.03
C GLU A 18 19.38 -2.17 -3.80
N VAL A 19 18.75 -2.37 -2.64
CA VAL A 19 17.52 -1.67 -2.25
C VAL A 19 17.76 -0.17 -2.16
N GLN A 20 18.84 0.25 -1.52
CA GLN A 20 19.19 1.67 -1.38
C GLN A 20 19.45 2.33 -2.74
N ALA A 21 20.16 1.63 -3.64
CA ALA A 21 20.37 2.10 -5.00
C ALA A 21 19.04 2.25 -5.77
N LEU A 22 18.12 1.30 -5.63
CA LEU A 22 16.80 1.37 -6.25
C LEU A 22 15.94 2.52 -5.70
N ALA A 23 16.02 2.80 -4.40
CA ALA A 23 15.40 3.98 -3.79
C ALA A 23 15.94 5.28 -4.41
N TYR A 24 17.25 5.35 -4.63
CA TYR A 24 17.87 6.50 -5.28
C TYR A 24 17.48 6.64 -6.76
N GLU A 25 17.38 5.52 -7.49
CA GLU A 25 16.82 5.53 -8.85
C GLU A 25 15.37 5.99 -8.87
N PHE A 26 14.54 5.57 -7.90
CA PHE A 26 13.17 6.05 -7.76
C PHE A 26 13.13 7.57 -7.53
N PHE A 27 13.97 8.10 -6.63
CA PHE A 27 14.07 9.54 -6.39
C PHE A 27 14.40 10.32 -7.68
N LYS A 28 15.48 9.94 -8.37
CA LYS A 28 15.87 10.53 -9.67
C LYS A 28 14.79 10.40 -10.74
N SER A 29 13.87 9.46 -10.58
CA SER A 29 12.81 9.24 -11.52
C SER A 29 11.68 10.27 -11.38
N LEU A 30 11.48 10.82 -10.18
CA LEU A 30 10.57 11.93 -9.91
C LEU A 30 11.22 13.29 -10.19
N ASP A 31 12.52 13.43 -9.90
CA ASP A 31 13.33 14.62 -10.20
C ASP A 31 13.71 14.63 -11.69
N THR A 32 12.78 15.11 -12.53
CA THR A 32 12.90 15.05 -13.98
C THR A 32 13.85 16.08 -14.56
N ASN A 33 14.03 17.21 -13.88
CA ASN A 33 14.96 18.26 -14.29
C ASN A 33 16.39 18.03 -13.74
N GLY A 34 16.56 17.12 -12.78
CA GLY A 34 17.84 16.72 -12.21
C GLY A 34 18.44 17.75 -11.27
N ASP A 35 17.63 18.61 -10.67
CA ASP A 35 18.11 19.66 -9.75
C ASP A 35 18.33 19.15 -8.30
N GLY A 36 18.09 17.86 -8.07
CA GLY A 36 18.27 17.18 -6.80
C GLY A 36 17.08 17.34 -5.86
N ARG A 37 15.94 17.84 -6.35
CA ARG A 37 14.70 18.06 -5.59
C ARG A 37 13.50 17.74 -6.47
N VAL A 38 12.38 17.36 -5.87
CA VAL A 38 11.13 17.14 -6.61
C VAL A 38 10.20 18.32 -6.41
N GLN A 39 9.89 19.04 -7.49
CA GLN A 39 8.94 20.14 -7.44
C GLN A 39 7.50 19.65 -7.54
N LEU A 40 6.55 20.50 -7.10
CA LEU A 40 5.11 20.18 -7.12
C LEU A 40 4.62 19.69 -8.50
N HIS A 41 5.08 20.30 -9.60
CA HIS A 41 4.62 19.91 -10.94
C HIS A 41 5.11 18.51 -11.35
N GLU A 42 6.33 18.14 -10.96
CA GLU A 42 6.90 16.81 -11.19
C GLU A 42 6.17 15.75 -10.37
N PHE A 43 5.94 16.06 -9.08
CA PHE A 43 5.12 15.25 -8.19
C PHE A 43 3.70 15.02 -8.76
N LEU A 44 3.03 16.08 -9.19
CA LEU A 44 1.67 15.97 -9.74
C LEU A 44 1.66 15.15 -11.03
N ALA A 45 2.64 15.36 -11.92
CA ALA A 45 2.77 14.57 -13.13
C ALA A 45 2.93 13.08 -12.81
N PHE A 46 3.78 12.74 -11.83
CA PHE A 46 3.95 11.38 -11.33
C PHE A 46 2.64 10.79 -10.79
N MET A 47 1.94 11.50 -9.88
CA MET A 47 0.69 11.00 -9.28
C MET A 47 -0.41 10.75 -10.30
N ARG A 48 -0.53 11.64 -11.30
CA ARG A 48 -1.48 11.47 -12.40
C ARG A 48 -1.16 10.24 -13.22
N GLN A 49 0.12 10.04 -13.53
CA GLN A 49 0.56 8.95 -14.39
C GLN A 49 0.38 7.57 -13.75
N GLU A 50 0.73 7.44 -12.46
CA GLU A 50 0.61 6.17 -11.73
C GLU A 50 -0.82 5.91 -11.21
N GLY A 51 -1.76 6.83 -11.46
CA GLY A 51 -3.16 6.66 -11.08
C GLY A 51 -3.43 6.87 -9.59
N HIS A 52 -2.53 7.53 -8.86
CA HIS A 52 -2.68 7.87 -7.45
C HIS A 52 -3.55 9.12 -7.26
N SER A 53 -4.80 9.06 -7.72
CA SER A 53 -5.72 10.20 -7.78
C SER A 53 -5.97 10.88 -6.42
N ARG A 54 -6.04 10.12 -5.31
CA ARG A 54 -6.20 10.70 -3.95
C ARG A 54 -4.96 11.47 -3.47
N MET A 55 -3.79 11.21 -4.05
CA MET A 55 -2.53 11.90 -3.77
C MET A 55 -2.23 13.02 -4.78
N TYR A 56 -2.96 13.08 -5.90
CA TYR A 56 -2.84 14.11 -6.94
C TYR A 56 -3.46 15.45 -6.48
N ASN A 57 -2.87 16.08 -5.48
CA ASN A 57 -3.28 17.40 -5.00
C ASN A 57 -2.15 18.09 -4.22
N THR A 58 -2.19 19.42 -4.21
CA THR A 58 -1.21 20.25 -3.51
C THR A 58 -1.24 20.05 -2.00
N TYR A 59 -2.40 19.76 -1.41
CA TYR A 59 -2.52 19.54 0.03
C TYR A 59 -1.65 18.35 0.47
N PHE A 60 -1.71 17.22 -0.22
CA PHE A 60 -0.91 16.04 0.11
C PHE A 60 0.58 16.26 -0.16
N PHE A 61 0.95 17.01 -1.21
CA PHE A 61 2.35 17.45 -1.41
C PHE A 61 2.86 18.24 -0.19
N GLN A 62 2.09 19.21 0.30
CA GLN A 62 2.45 20.00 1.48
C GLN A 62 2.53 19.18 2.77
N GLN A 63 1.82 18.05 2.86
CA GLN A 63 2.00 17.12 3.98
C GLN A 63 3.37 16.41 3.91
N LEU A 64 3.88 16.14 2.72
CA LEU A 64 5.18 15.50 2.52
C LEU A 64 6.35 16.47 2.73
N ASP A 65 6.21 17.70 2.24
CA ASP A 65 7.16 18.81 2.41
C ASP A 65 7.21 19.27 3.88
N CYS A 66 8.02 18.57 4.68
CA CYS A 66 8.07 18.70 6.13
C CYS A 66 8.90 19.90 6.57
N ASP A 67 9.91 20.29 5.80
CA ASP A 67 10.69 21.50 6.06
C ASP A 67 10.09 22.77 5.44
N HIS A 68 9.01 22.62 4.66
CA HIS A 68 8.25 23.69 4.01
C HIS A 68 9.10 24.52 3.04
N ASN A 69 10.07 23.89 2.39
CA ASN A 69 10.95 24.55 1.44
C ASN A 69 10.34 24.63 0.02
N GLY A 70 9.16 24.05 -0.20
CA GLY A 70 8.42 24.06 -1.48
C GLY A 70 8.84 22.96 -2.46
N THR A 71 9.71 22.04 -2.04
CA THR A 71 10.23 20.91 -2.82
C THR A 71 10.31 19.66 -1.94
N LEU A 72 10.37 18.47 -2.53
CA LEU A 72 10.61 17.24 -1.78
C LEU A 72 12.08 16.81 -1.90
N ASP A 73 12.74 16.65 -0.76
CA ASP A 73 14.05 16.04 -0.66
C ASP A 73 13.99 14.50 -0.80
N PHE A 74 15.16 13.86 -0.82
CA PHE A 74 15.25 12.40 -0.91
C PHE A 74 14.44 11.67 0.16
N VAL A 75 14.51 12.12 1.42
CA VAL A 75 13.81 11.49 2.54
C VAL A 75 12.30 11.67 2.44
N GLU A 76 11.84 12.84 2.00
CA GLU A 76 10.42 13.14 1.81
C GLU A 76 9.83 12.30 0.67
N VAL A 77 10.61 12.08 -0.40
CA VAL A 77 10.25 11.13 -1.46
C VAL A 77 10.26 9.68 -0.96
N MET A 78 11.19 9.28 -0.08
CA MET A 78 11.13 7.95 0.56
C MET A 78 9.90 7.80 1.46
N THR A 79 9.45 8.89 2.08
CA THR A 79 8.23 8.91 2.88
C THR A 79 7.01 8.70 2.01
N LEU A 80 6.93 9.42 0.88
CA LEU A 80 5.90 9.19 -0.15
C LEU A 80 5.89 7.74 -0.61
N TYR A 81 7.07 7.21 -0.92
CA TYR A 81 7.24 5.84 -1.38
C TYR A 81 6.68 4.84 -0.34
N TYR A 82 7.07 5.00 0.92
CA TYR A 82 6.57 4.16 2.01
C TYR A 82 5.05 4.27 2.17
N ILE A 83 4.47 5.47 2.04
CA ILE A 83 3.01 5.68 2.10
C ILE A 83 2.29 4.89 1.01
N ILE A 84 2.76 4.97 -0.24
CA ILE A 84 2.18 4.24 -1.36
C ILE A 84 2.28 2.72 -1.11
N LYS A 85 3.47 2.24 -0.73
CA LYS A 85 3.73 0.80 -0.61
C LYS A 85 3.08 0.14 0.59
N SER A 86 3.00 0.84 1.71
CA SER A 86 2.31 0.32 2.89
C SER A 86 0.77 0.40 2.76
N GLY A 87 0.25 0.95 1.66
CA GLY A 87 -1.18 1.03 1.43
C GLY A 87 -1.90 1.92 2.44
N ARG A 88 -1.23 2.97 2.95
CA ARG A 88 -1.82 3.82 4.00
C ARG A 88 -3.12 4.44 3.51
N PRO A 89 -4.20 4.35 4.30
CA PRO A 89 -5.51 4.73 3.82
C PRO A 89 -5.72 6.24 3.87
N PHE A 90 -6.74 6.65 3.14
CA PHE A 90 -7.35 7.95 3.23
C PHE A 90 -8.75 7.75 3.81
N CYS A 91 -9.27 8.73 4.54
CA CYS A 91 -10.59 8.64 5.13
C CYS A 91 -11.66 8.69 4.04
N ASP A 92 -12.59 7.73 4.02
CA ASP A 92 -13.66 7.67 3.02
C ASP A 92 -14.78 8.67 3.28
N TRP A 93 -14.81 9.30 4.47
CA TRP A 93 -15.71 10.42 4.76
C TRP A 93 -15.12 11.77 4.35
N CYS A 94 -14.01 12.19 4.96
CA CYS A 94 -13.45 13.53 4.71
C CYS A 94 -12.45 13.59 3.55
N GLY A 95 -12.07 12.45 2.97
CA GLY A 95 -11.12 12.38 1.87
C GLY A 95 -9.65 12.58 2.25
N LEU A 96 -9.35 12.99 3.49
CA LEU A 96 -7.99 13.32 3.92
C LEU A 96 -7.14 12.07 4.19
N PHE A 97 -5.82 12.20 3.94
CA PHE A 97 -4.83 11.17 4.25
C PHE A 97 -4.79 10.87 5.75
N ILE A 98 -4.66 9.59 6.12
CA ILE A 98 -4.58 9.17 7.52
C ILE A 98 -3.14 8.73 7.84
N PRO A 99 -2.34 9.58 8.53
CA PRO A 99 -0.95 9.26 8.78
C PRO A 99 -0.73 8.24 9.91
N GLY A 100 -1.74 7.99 10.75
CA GLY A 100 -1.61 7.16 11.95
C GLY A 100 -2.76 6.17 12.11
N ILE A 101 -3.24 6.01 13.34
CA ILE A 101 -4.34 5.11 13.67
C ILE A 101 -5.59 5.46 12.85
N PHE A 102 -6.16 4.44 12.22
CA PHE A 102 -7.39 4.51 11.46
C PHE A 102 -8.34 3.41 11.87
N PHE A 103 -9.63 3.60 11.57
CA PHE A 103 -10.69 2.65 11.90
C PHE A 103 -11.27 2.10 10.60
N SER A 104 -11.22 0.77 10.43
CA SER A 104 -11.76 0.12 9.24
C SER A 104 -12.97 -0.73 9.59
N CYS A 105 -13.97 -0.73 8.70
CA CYS A 105 -15.12 -1.61 8.83
C CYS A 105 -14.66 -3.06 8.69
N VAL A 106 -15.02 -3.90 9.66
CA VAL A 106 -14.60 -5.31 9.74
C VAL A 106 -15.10 -6.10 8.51
N GLU A 107 -16.35 -5.86 8.11
CA GLU A 107 -16.96 -6.53 6.93
C GLU A 107 -16.27 -6.08 5.63
N CYS A 108 -16.01 -4.78 5.44
CA CYS A 108 -15.33 -4.30 4.23
C CYS A 108 -13.86 -4.68 4.15
N PHE A 109 -13.19 -4.93 5.29
CA PHE A 109 -11.76 -5.22 5.28
C PHE A 109 -11.40 -6.49 4.49
N GLU A 110 -12.32 -7.44 4.40
CA GLU A 110 -12.16 -8.66 3.61
C GLU A 110 -12.79 -8.56 2.22
N SER A 111 -13.42 -7.43 1.90
CA SER A 111 -14.13 -7.25 0.64
C SER A 111 -13.17 -6.95 -0.51
N PRO A 112 -13.32 -7.62 -1.67
CA PRO A 112 -12.53 -7.29 -2.86
C PRO A 112 -12.86 -5.89 -3.42
N HIS A 113 -13.95 -5.26 -2.96
CA HIS A 113 -14.37 -3.93 -3.37
C HIS A 113 -13.70 -2.80 -2.56
N GLY A 114 -12.79 -3.15 -1.65
CA GLY A 114 -12.04 -2.20 -0.84
C GLY A 114 -12.59 -2.05 0.59
N CYS A 115 -11.73 -1.48 1.45
CA CYS A 115 -12.05 -1.20 2.84
C CYS A 115 -12.77 0.14 2.96
N PHE A 116 -13.77 0.23 3.85
CA PHE A 116 -14.29 1.52 4.31
C PHE A 116 -13.54 1.94 5.58
N THR A 117 -12.77 3.02 5.48
CA THR A 117 -11.82 3.48 6.50
C THR A 117 -12.10 4.92 6.92
N LEU A 118 -12.08 5.16 8.23
CA LEU A 118 -12.28 6.47 8.84
C LEU A 118 -11.03 6.92 9.58
N CYS A 119 -10.75 8.23 9.50
CA CYS A 119 -9.81 8.85 10.43
C CYS A 119 -10.41 8.89 11.83
N ARG A 120 -9.55 9.05 12.85
CA ARG A 120 -9.97 9.16 14.25
C ARG A 120 -11.08 10.19 14.47
N ASP A 121 -10.98 11.34 13.82
CA ASP A 121 -11.91 12.44 14.06
C ASP A 121 -13.29 12.18 13.43
N CYS A 122 -13.34 11.58 12.22
CA CYS A 122 -14.60 11.17 11.61
C CYS A 122 -15.25 10.00 12.36
N TYR A 123 -14.45 9.03 12.82
CA TYR A 123 -14.92 7.94 13.66
C TYR A 123 -15.54 8.45 14.96
N LYS A 124 -14.83 9.32 15.68
CA LYS A 124 -15.32 9.94 16.93
C LYS A 124 -16.61 10.72 16.73
N SER A 125 -16.72 11.42 15.60
CA SER A 125 -17.88 12.26 15.28
C SER A 125 -19.07 11.48 14.73
N LYS A 126 -18.95 10.15 14.56
CA LYS A 126 -19.95 9.28 13.90
C LYS A 126 -20.30 9.74 12.49
N ASN A 127 -19.32 10.33 11.81
CA ASN A 127 -19.45 10.79 10.44
C ASN A 127 -19.19 9.61 9.49
N CYS A 128 -20.26 8.89 9.15
CA CYS A 128 -20.22 7.82 8.16
C CYS A 128 -21.58 7.61 7.51
N ASP A 129 -21.63 7.67 6.17
CA ASP A 129 -22.74 7.12 5.38
C ASP A 129 -22.38 5.72 4.91
N HIS A 130 -22.29 4.81 5.88
CA HIS A 130 -21.85 3.45 5.67
C HIS A 130 -22.74 2.50 6.45
N ASN A 131 -23.34 1.53 5.77
CA ASN A 131 -24.36 0.67 6.33
C ASN A 131 -24.21 -0.79 5.90
N HIS A 132 -24.29 -1.68 6.89
CA HIS A 132 -24.38 -3.13 6.74
C HIS A 132 -25.63 -3.64 7.47
N ASN A 133 -26.80 -3.05 7.18
CA ASN A 133 -28.07 -3.36 7.84
C ASN A 133 -27.98 -3.30 9.38
N GLY A 134 -27.28 -2.29 9.91
CA GLY A 134 -27.07 -2.10 11.35
C GLY A 134 -25.99 -2.98 12.00
N ARG A 135 -25.26 -3.80 11.24
CA ARG A 135 -24.16 -4.64 11.76
C ARG A 135 -22.78 -4.00 11.68
N VAL A 136 -22.71 -2.72 11.32
CA VAL A 136 -21.45 -2.02 11.08
C VAL A 136 -20.59 -2.04 12.34
N GLN A 137 -19.45 -2.70 12.25
CA GLN A 137 -18.41 -2.72 13.28
C GLN A 137 -17.12 -2.16 12.71
N PHE A 138 -16.51 -1.25 13.46
CA PHE A 138 -15.19 -0.71 13.15
C PHE A 138 -14.18 -1.18 14.19
N LEU A 139 -12.98 -1.52 13.73
CA LEU A 139 -11.82 -1.76 14.58
C LEU A 139 -10.67 -0.88 14.12
N ASP A 140 -9.82 -0.47 15.06
CA ASP A 140 -8.57 0.17 14.70
C ASP A 140 -7.62 -0.83 14.00
N ASN A 141 -6.62 -0.31 13.30
CA ASN A 141 -5.70 -1.12 12.50
C ASN A 141 -4.94 -2.19 13.32
N TYR A 142 -4.61 -1.96 14.59
CA TYR A 142 -3.93 -2.96 15.42
C TYR A 142 -4.90 -4.06 15.86
N THR A 143 -6.06 -3.67 16.40
CA THR A 143 -7.08 -4.63 16.85
C THR A 143 -7.60 -5.48 15.69
N LEU A 144 -7.76 -4.88 14.51
CA LEU A 144 -8.19 -5.58 13.31
C LEU A 144 -7.17 -6.64 12.87
N LEU A 145 -5.88 -6.29 12.79
CA LEU A 145 -4.81 -7.22 12.42
C LEU A 145 -4.65 -8.35 13.45
N GLU A 146 -4.75 -8.04 14.74
CA GLU A 146 -4.68 -9.04 15.81
C GLU A 146 -5.86 -10.02 15.78
N THR A 147 -7.06 -9.52 15.45
CA THR A 147 -8.25 -10.35 15.22
C THR A 147 -8.01 -11.33 14.07
N LYS A 148 -7.47 -10.84 12.93
CA LYS A 148 -7.13 -11.70 11.78
C LYS A 148 -6.08 -12.75 12.13
N ARG A 149 -5.02 -12.34 12.84
CA ARG A 149 -3.96 -13.25 13.29
C ARG A 149 -4.53 -14.38 14.13
N THR A 150 -5.37 -14.04 15.11
CA THR A 150 -5.99 -15.01 16.01
C THR A 150 -6.95 -15.94 15.27
N SER A 151 -7.79 -15.42 14.38
CA SER A 151 -8.70 -16.23 13.55
C SER A 151 -7.95 -17.23 12.66
N ALA A 152 -6.84 -16.81 12.03
CA ALA A 152 -6.01 -17.67 11.20
C ALA A 152 -5.37 -18.81 12.01
N MET A 153 -4.90 -18.53 13.23
CA MET A 153 -4.32 -19.54 14.12
C MET A 153 -5.37 -20.56 14.59
N SER A 154 -6.59 -20.12 14.92
CA SER A 154 -7.68 -21.02 15.32
C SER A 154 -8.09 -21.95 14.17
N GLN A 155 -8.12 -21.45 12.92
CA GLN A 155 -8.40 -22.24 11.73
C GLN A 155 -7.30 -23.27 11.43
N ALA A 156 -6.03 -22.92 11.61
CA ALA A 156 -4.92 -23.85 11.45
C ALA A 156 -4.94 -25.00 12.49
N THR A 157 -5.48 -24.73 13.67
CA THR A 157 -5.60 -25.72 14.75
C THR A 157 -6.79 -26.67 14.52
N SER A 158 -7.90 -26.19 13.95
CA SER A 158 -9.09 -27.01 13.67
C SER A 158 -8.92 -27.94 12.45
N ILE A 159 -8.09 -27.59 11.46
CA ILE A 159 -7.78 -28.47 10.32
C ILE A 159 -7.00 -29.74 10.76
N ASN A 160 -6.25 -29.67 11.86
CA ASN A 160 -5.53 -30.81 12.43
C ASN A 160 -6.39 -31.74 13.31
N GLN A 161 -7.70 -31.49 13.46
CA GLN A 161 -8.58 -32.27 14.35
C GLN A 161 -9.76 -32.96 13.64
N ASN A 162 -9.66 -33.25 12.34
CA ASN A 162 -10.72 -34.02 11.66
C ASN A 162 -10.72 -35.51 12.07
N HIS A 163 -11.33 -35.80 13.23
CA HIS A 163 -12.11 -37.01 13.50
C HIS A 163 -13.39 -36.57 14.24
N PRO A 164 -14.59 -37.02 13.87
CA PRO A 164 -15.82 -36.34 14.26
C PRO A 164 -16.26 -36.77 15.65
N ASN A 165 -16.60 -35.81 16.52
CA ASN A 165 -17.69 -36.06 17.45
C ASN A 165 -18.44 -34.78 17.86
N SER A 166 -19.73 -34.99 18.10
CA SER A 166 -20.81 -34.02 18.07
C SER A 166 -21.00 -33.21 19.35
N GLN A 167 -21.71 -32.08 19.18
CA GLN A 167 -22.56 -31.34 20.14
C GLN A 167 -21.89 -30.56 21.28
N MET A 168 -22.17 -29.24 21.36
CA MET A 168 -23.22 -28.67 22.22
C MET A 168 -23.39 -27.16 21.99
N ILE A 169 -24.64 -26.70 22.08
CA ILE A 169 -25.10 -25.30 22.14
C ILE A 169 -25.06 -24.85 23.63
N PRO A 170 -24.86 -23.56 23.97
CA PRO A 170 -26.02 -22.68 24.27
C PRO A 170 -25.90 -21.21 23.79
N ILE A 171 -27.07 -20.58 23.71
CA ILE A 171 -27.43 -19.21 23.26
C ILE A 171 -27.56 -18.26 24.50
N PRO A 172 -28.17 -17.05 24.42
CA PRO A 172 -27.70 -15.71 24.01
C PRO A 172 -27.52 -14.73 25.21
N THR A 173 -26.92 -13.55 24.97
CA THR A 173 -27.12 -12.38 25.85
C THR A 173 -27.48 -11.11 25.06
N THR A 174 -28.73 -10.67 25.31
CA THR A 174 -29.33 -9.33 25.19
C THR A 174 -28.41 -8.18 25.64
N ALA A 175 -28.49 -6.90 25.28
CA ALA A 175 -29.51 -5.97 24.75
C ALA A 175 -28.72 -4.76 24.12
N ALA A 176 -29.25 -3.75 23.43
CA ALA A 176 -30.57 -3.16 23.40
C ALA A 176 -30.76 -2.37 22.09
N SER A 177 -31.97 -2.40 21.56
CA SER A 177 -32.46 -1.50 20.52
C SER A 177 -32.87 -0.16 21.13
N ILE A 178 -32.53 0.95 20.47
CA ILE A 178 -33.15 2.26 20.73
C ILE A 178 -33.58 2.84 19.39
N THR A 179 -34.86 3.20 19.32
CA THR A 179 -35.57 3.68 18.14
C THR A 179 -35.82 5.19 18.25
N THR A 180 -35.48 5.93 17.17
CA THR A 180 -36.04 7.24 16.69
C THR A 180 -35.92 8.53 17.54
N PRO A 181 -36.18 9.74 16.99
CA PRO A 181 -36.20 10.21 15.59
C PRO A 181 -35.20 11.37 15.33
N GLY A 182 -34.87 11.63 14.06
CA GLY A 182 -33.85 12.60 13.65
C GLY A 182 -34.27 14.07 13.75
N PRO A 183 -33.32 14.99 13.48
CA PRO A 183 -33.63 16.30 12.94
C PRO A 183 -33.00 16.52 11.56
N THR A 184 -33.79 17.12 10.68
CA THR A 184 -33.36 17.81 9.46
C THR A 184 -32.48 19.01 9.84
N TYR A 185 -31.26 19.07 9.31
CA TYR A 185 -30.47 20.29 9.27
C TYR A 185 -29.96 20.58 7.87
N SER A 186 -30.17 21.84 7.50
CA SER A 186 -29.88 22.50 6.24
C SER A 186 -28.38 22.61 5.95
N TYR A 187 -28.06 22.37 4.69
CA TYR A 187 -26.74 22.43 4.07
C TYR A 187 -26.02 23.76 4.30
N VAL A 188 -24.76 23.68 4.72
CA VAL A 188 -23.78 24.76 4.57
C VAL A 188 -22.72 24.28 3.58
N ALA A 189 -22.48 25.10 2.56
CA ALA A 189 -21.68 24.79 1.39
C ALA A 189 -20.23 24.43 1.73
N ASN A 190 -19.72 23.42 1.00
CA ASN A 190 -18.30 23.10 0.91
C ASN A 190 -17.49 24.32 0.48
N PRO A 191 -16.26 24.55 1.01
CA PRO A 191 -15.33 25.45 0.38
C PRO A 191 -14.98 24.91 -1.01
N THR A 192 -15.25 25.74 -2.02
CA THR A 192 -14.90 25.51 -3.41
C THR A 192 -13.41 25.24 -3.56
N ASN A 193 -13.09 24.06 -4.07
CA ASN A 193 -11.75 23.68 -4.52
C ASN A 193 -11.34 24.64 -5.66
N PRO A 194 -10.26 25.44 -5.54
CA PRO A 194 -9.76 26.18 -6.69
C PRO A 194 -9.23 25.18 -7.73
N SER A 195 -9.71 25.30 -8.96
CA SER A 195 -9.33 24.48 -10.11
C SER A 195 -7.80 24.32 -10.19
N PRO A 196 -7.25 23.10 -10.30
CA PRO A 196 -5.83 22.93 -10.55
C PRO A 196 -5.55 23.47 -11.96
N ASN A 197 -4.63 24.43 -12.02
CA ASN A 197 -4.09 24.95 -13.25
C ASN A 197 -3.52 23.76 -14.06
N MET A 198 -4.06 23.51 -15.26
CA MET A 198 -3.69 22.38 -16.11
C MET A 198 -2.27 22.58 -16.65
N SER A 199 -1.26 22.12 -15.90
CA SER A 199 0.09 21.96 -16.46
C SER A 199 0.11 20.74 -17.37
N ASN A 200 0.18 20.99 -18.68
CA ASN A 200 0.32 19.99 -19.73
C ASN A 200 1.78 19.52 -19.91
N ALA A 201 2.50 19.27 -18.81
CA ALA A 201 3.86 18.74 -18.90
C ALA A 201 3.80 17.30 -19.47
N ILE A 202 4.31 17.12 -20.69
CA ILE A 202 4.40 15.82 -21.36
C ILE A 202 5.68 15.15 -20.89
N ILE A 203 5.57 14.09 -20.09
CA ILE A 203 6.73 13.29 -19.67
C ILE A 203 7.02 12.22 -20.74
N PRO A 204 8.28 12.05 -21.18
CA PRO A 204 8.64 11.07 -22.21
C PRO A 204 8.34 9.61 -21.80
N ALA A 205 7.89 8.79 -22.74
CA ALA A 205 7.61 7.36 -22.53
C ALA A 205 8.83 6.53 -22.06
N SER A 206 10.05 6.94 -22.41
CA SER A 206 11.29 6.33 -21.94
C SER A 206 11.48 6.50 -20.44
N THR A 207 11.05 7.64 -19.90
CA THR A 207 11.04 7.95 -18.48
C THR A 207 10.01 7.06 -17.76
N MET A 208 8.83 6.86 -18.34
CA MET A 208 7.79 5.96 -17.80
C MET A 208 8.24 4.49 -17.63
N ASN A 209 9.04 3.97 -18.57
CA ASN A 209 9.52 2.59 -18.50
C ASN A 209 10.55 2.39 -17.37
N LYS A 210 11.37 3.40 -17.08
CA LYS A 210 12.30 3.37 -15.95
C LYS A 210 11.56 3.32 -14.61
N TRP A 211 10.42 4.01 -14.51
CA TRP A 211 9.62 4.12 -13.29
C TRP A 211 9.04 2.77 -12.86
N LYS A 212 8.44 2.05 -13.80
CA LYS A 212 7.87 0.71 -13.53
C LYS A 212 8.92 -0.31 -13.13
N VAL A 213 10.14 -0.18 -13.65
CA VAL A 213 11.27 -1.06 -13.31
C VAL A 213 11.76 -0.77 -11.89
N ALA A 214 12.01 0.49 -11.54
CA ALA A 214 12.44 0.89 -10.20
C ALA A 214 11.39 0.50 -9.14
N LEU A 215 10.11 0.73 -9.43
CA LEU A 215 9.00 0.42 -8.53
C LEU A 215 8.86 -1.10 -8.28
N LYS A 216 8.99 -1.94 -9.32
CA LYS A 216 8.95 -3.41 -9.21
C LYS A 216 10.17 -4.01 -8.51
N ALA A 217 11.36 -3.52 -8.80
CA ALA A 217 12.57 -4.02 -8.16
C ALA A 217 12.56 -3.75 -6.65
N PHE A 218 11.95 -2.65 -6.22
CA PHE A 218 11.80 -2.31 -4.82
C PHE A 218 10.63 -3.05 -4.13
N GLU A 219 9.58 -3.45 -4.85
CA GLU A 219 8.56 -4.39 -4.31
C GLU A 219 9.17 -5.71 -3.85
N ILE A 220 10.15 -6.22 -4.60
CA ILE A 220 10.90 -7.43 -4.26
C ILE A 220 11.74 -7.21 -3.00
N ALA A 221 12.33 -6.01 -2.86
CA ALA A 221 13.16 -5.63 -1.73
C ALA A 221 12.38 -5.38 -0.43
N LEU A 222 11.18 -4.79 -0.52
CA LEU A 222 10.28 -4.52 0.59
C LEU A 222 9.32 -5.67 0.90
N SER A 223 9.62 -6.91 0.51
CA SER A 223 8.83 -8.07 0.92
C SER A 223 8.98 -8.36 2.42
N ILE A 224 8.64 -7.40 3.26
CA ILE A 224 8.33 -7.52 4.66
C ILE A 224 6.98 -8.25 4.69
N GLY A 225 7.01 -9.58 4.52
CA GLY A 225 5.85 -10.46 4.69
C GLY A 225 5.48 -11.37 3.53
N ASN A 226 6.20 -11.39 2.40
CA ASN A 226 5.86 -12.27 1.27
C ASN A 226 6.60 -13.62 1.32
N PHE A 227 6.50 -14.33 2.46
CA PHE A 227 6.59 -15.79 2.43
C PHE A 227 5.21 -16.32 2.06
N LEU A 228 5.13 -17.06 0.95
CA LEU A 228 3.93 -17.66 0.33
C LEU A 228 3.24 -16.76 -0.71
N ILE A 229 3.80 -16.72 -1.92
CA ILE A 229 3.23 -17.35 -3.13
C ILE A 229 4.23 -17.05 -4.26
N LEU A 230 5.03 -18.05 -4.62
CA LEU A 230 5.72 -18.06 -5.91
C LEU A 230 4.66 -18.32 -7.00
N PRO A 231 4.62 -17.57 -8.11
CA PRO A 231 3.78 -17.93 -9.24
C PRO A 231 4.28 -19.25 -9.88
N PRO A 232 3.38 -20.07 -10.45
CA PRO A 232 3.74 -21.39 -10.97
C PRO A 232 4.68 -21.25 -12.18
N GLU A 233 5.75 -22.04 -12.18
CA GLU A 233 6.62 -22.21 -13.35
C GLU A 233 5.78 -22.61 -14.57
N LYS A 234 5.86 -21.81 -15.63
CA LYS A 234 5.30 -22.16 -16.92
C LYS A 234 6.15 -23.28 -17.52
N ASN A 235 5.53 -24.45 -17.64
CA ASN A 235 5.84 -25.55 -18.54
C ASN A 235 6.88 -25.24 -19.63
N LYS A 236 8.06 -25.85 -19.52
CA LYS A 236 8.88 -26.22 -20.68
C LYS A 236 8.78 -27.73 -20.90
N MET A 237 7.76 -28.15 -21.65
CA MET A 237 7.81 -29.33 -22.54
C MET A 237 8.10 -28.77 -23.94
N LYS A 238 8.99 -29.28 -24.79
CA LYS A 238 9.58 -30.61 -24.97
C LYS A 238 10.96 -30.47 -25.64
N ALA A 239 11.85 -31.44 -25.42
CA ALA A 239 12.42 -32.25 -26.51
C ALA A 239 13.11 -33.48 -25.90
N VAL A 240 12.48 -34.64 -26.09
CA VAL A 240 13.11 -35.95 -25.93
C VAL A 240 13.98 -36.19 -27.16
N GLY A 241 15.22 -36.61 -26.95
CA GLY A 241 16.16 -36.99 -27.99
C GLY A 241 17.46 -37.50 -27.38
N SER A 242 17.39 -38.73 -26.87
CA SER A 242 18.53 -39.58 -26.48
C SER A 242 19.55 -39.70 -27.62
N ILE A 243 20.87 -39.74 -27.31
CA ILE A 243 21.81 -40.82 -27.68
C ILE A 243 23.28 -40.43 -27.34
N THR A 244 23.85 -41.24 -26.43
CA THR A 244 25.25 -41.73 -26.27
C THR A 244 26.46 -40.78 -26.13
N GLN A 245 26.97 -40.75 -24.89
CA GLN A 245 28.31 -41.18 -24.45
C GLN A 245 29.33 -41.59 -25.54
N TYR A 246 30.46 -40.88 -25.61
CA TYR A 246 31.79 -41.44 -25.95
C TYR A 246 32.89 -40.63 -25.26
N ASP A 247 33.80 -41.39 -24.64
CA ASP A 247 35.03 -40.97 -23.97
C ASP A 247 36.13 -40.46 -24.94
N ALA A 248 37.11 -39.78 -24.32
CA ALA A 248 38.56 -39.93 -24.54
C ALA A 248 39.36 -38.86 -25.32
N ALA A 249 40.62 -38.75 -24.83
CA ALA A 249 41.84 -38.12 -25.37
C ALA A 249 42.03 -36.61 -25.10
N VAL A 250 42.87 -36.17 -24.15
CA VAL A 250 44.36 -36.26 -24.05
C VAL A 250 45.09 -35.33 -25.03
N GLY A 251 45.93 -34.44 -24.46
CA GLY A 251 47.05 -33.76 -25.13
C GLY A 251 47.09 -32.26 -24.80
N LEU A 252 47.92 -31.77 -23.84
CA LEU A 252 49.32 -31.35 -24.05
C LEU A 252 49.46 -30.53 -25.36
N VAL A 253 49.89 -29.25 -25.37
CA VAL A 253 51.29 -28.83 -25.17
C VAL A 253 51.37 -27.28 -25.08
N LYS A 254 52.05 -26.81 -24.03
CA LYS A 254 53.06 -25.73 -23.88
C LYS A 254 53.09 -24.47 -24.79
N ASN A 255 53.37 -23.35 -24.09
CA ASN A 255 54.30 -22.25 -24.38
C ASN A 255 54.11 -21.43 -25.67
N VAL A 256 53.86 -20.12 -25.55
CA VAL A 256 54.84 -19.01 -25.41
C VAL A 256 54.14 -17.85 -24.70
#